data_AF-A0A9Q0C615-F1
#
_entry.id   AF-A0A9Q0C615-F1
#
_cell.length_a   1.000
_cell.length_b   1.000
_cell.length_c   1.000
_cell.angle_alpha   90.00
_cell.angle_beta   90.00
_cell.angle_gamma   90.00
#
_symmetry.space_group_name_H-M   'P 1'
#
loop_
_entity.id
_entity.type
_entity.pdbx_description
1 polymer ?
#
loop_
_entity_poly.entity_id
_entity_poly.type
_entity_poly.pdbx_seq_one_letter_code
_entity_poly.pdbx_strand_id
1 'polypeptide(L)'
;MTKIRPFTTDKSVQPFGFGATAALENAYTITLRNYTLLITYQHKEILVSMNGGVLTEDYFLPYNTSEAPFVSFSGYPDADLPTPIATGGDLKKFVHNITLKGTMFGWVNPLPKKMVLGDPHWDCSNMSLYGTFPNFTSTCCLPNSNNLPEEDSISNEKMYDPLISPSDYRPRNTGNITISYDVLLTYLGSYLAQVTIENKDMLMRLDGWQLSWKWKRSEFIYQIKGAYTTVTGSSECLFGPQGKY
;
A
#
# COMPACT_ATOMS: atom_id res chain seq x y z
N MET A 1 23.87 4.01 -4.28
CA MET A 1 24.11 3.49 -2.91
C MET A 1 25.29 4.22 -2.30
N THR A 2 25.27 4.44 -1.00
CA THR A 2 26.31 5.20 -0.30
C THR A 2 26.70 4.45 0.97
N LYS A 3 28.00 4.18 1.16
CA LYS A 3 28.50 3.60 2.42
C LYS A 3 28.23 4.57 3.57
N ILE A 4 27.58 4.12 4.65
CA ILE A 4 27.27 4.98 5.80
C ILE A 4 27.96 4.48 7.07
N ARG A 5 27.99 5.33 8.11
CA ARG A 5 28.55 4.98 9.42
C ARG A 5 27.58 4.08 10.20
N PRO A 6 28.07 3.23 11.12
CA PRO A 6 29.48 3.00 11.42
C PRO A 6 30.20 2.23 10.31
N PHE A 7 31.48 2.52 10.12
CA PHE A 7 32.32 1.73 9.21
C PHE A 7 32.81 0.51 9.96
N THR A 8 32.59 -0.66 9.38
CA THR A 8 33.00 -1.95 9.93
C THR A 8 34.06 -2.60 9.04
N THR A 9 34.91 -3.40 9.65
CA THR A 9 35.87 -4.26 8.94
C THR A 9 35.18 -5.45 8.27
N ASP A 10 34.09 -5.94 8.85
CA ASP A 10 33.26 -7.00 8.27
C ASP A 10 32.33 -6.43 7.19
N LYS A 11 32.60 -6.81 5.93
CA LYS A 11 31.83 -6.36 4.76
C LYS A 11 30.38 -6.81 4.77
N SER A 12 30.05 -7.91 5.45
CA SER A 12 28.69 -8.48 5.48
C SER A 12 27.72 -7.68 6.35
N VAL A 13 28.25 -6.96 7.34
CA VAL A 13 27.45 -6.11 8.27
C VAL A 13 27.65 -4.62 7.99
N GLN A 14 28.34 -4.26 6.92
CA GLN A 14 28.54 -2.87 6.54
C GLN A 14 27.22 -2.24 6.08
N PRO A 15 26.74 -1.15 6.73
CA PRO A 15 25.55 -0.47 6.29
C PRO A 15 25.81 0.41 5.05
N PHE A 16 24.86 0.39 4.12
CA PHE A 16 24.78 1.24 2.95
C PHE A 16 23.40 1.89 2.86
N GLY A 17 23.36 3.20 2.64
CA GLY A 17 22.13 3.90 2.29
C GLY A 17 21.71 3.56 0.86
N PHE A 18 20.43 3.23 0.67
CA PHE A 18 19.83 3.02 -0.63
C PHE A 18 18.62 3.94 -0.85
N GLY A 19 18.40 4.25 -2.11
CA GLY A 19 17.17 4.85 -2.62
C GLY A 19 16.67 3.96 -3.76
N ALA A 20 15.38 3.63 -3.75
CA ALA A 20 14.76 2.77 -4.74
C ALA A 20 13.37 3.30 -5.09
N THR A 21 12.88 2.94 -6.27
CA THR A 21 11.51 3.23 -6.69
C THR A 21 10.87 1.91 -7.11
N ALA A 22 9.79 1.52 -6.45
CA ALA A 22 8.93 0.45 -6.89
C ALA A 22 7.81 1.06 -7.74
N ALA A 23 7.68 0.61 -8.99
CA ALA A 23 6.65 1.05 -9.91
C ALA A 23 5.66 -0.10 -10.16
N LEU A 24 4.38 0.18 -10.04
CA LEU A 24 3.30 -0.73 -10.44
C LEU A 24 2.58 -0.10 -11.64
N GLU A 25 2.54 -0.81 -12.75
CA GLU A 25 1.86 -0.37 -13.97
C GLU A 25 0.67 -1.28 -14.25
N ASN A 26 -0.53 -0.70 -14.35
CA ASN A 26 -1.70 -1.44 -14.79
C ASN A 26 -1.78 -1.41 -16.32
N ALA A 27 -1.30 -2.47 -16.96
CA ALA A 27 -1.40 -2.67 -18.40
C ALA A 27 -2.66 -3.46 -18.82
N TYR A 28 -3.56 -3.76 -17.88
CA TYR A 28 -4.75 -4.57 -18.12
C TYR A 28 -6.00 -3.73 -18.45
N THR A 29 -7.08 -4.44 -18.81
CA THR A 29 -8.40 -3.87 -19.07
C THR A 29 -9.26 -3.73 -17.80
N ILE A 30 -8.78 -4.23 -16.66
CA ILE A 30 -9.47 -4.18 -15.36
C ILE A 30 -8.70 -3.30 -14.37
N THR A 31 -9.44 -2.55 -13.55
CA THR A 31 -8.84 -1.67 -12.53
C THR A 31 -8.33 -2.48 -11.35
N LEU A 32 -7.09 -2.24 -10.92
CA LEU A 32 -6.52 -2.86 -9.73
C LEU A 32 -7.01 -2.10 -8.49
N ARG A 33 -8.12 -2.55 -7.90
CA ARG A 33 -8.71 -1.94 -6.71
C ARG A 33 -8.00 -2.36 -5.42
N ASN A 34 -7.69 -1.40 -4.56
CA ASN A 34 -7.00 -1.54 -3.28
C ASN A 34 -5.85 -2.56 -3.36
N TYR A 35 -4.96 -2.33 -4.30
CA TYR A 35 -3.88 -3.28 -4.56
C TYR A 35 -2.91 -3.28 -3.39
N THR A 36 -2.33 -4.46 -3.13
CA THR A 36 -1.24 -4.62 -2.19
C THR A 36 -0.04 -5.14 -2.94
N LEU A 37 1.07 -4.41 -2.92
CA LEU A 37 2.35 -4.82 -3.47
C LEU A 37 3.19 -5.46 -2.36
N LEU A 38 3.60 -6.71 -2.53
CA LEU A 38 4.45 -7.43 -1.60
C LEU A 38 5.89 -7.46 -2.12
N ILE A 39 6.83 -6.93 -1.36
CA ILE A 39 8.26 -6.92 -1.69
C ILE A 39 9.01 -7.75 -0.64
N THR A 40 9.75 -8.77 -1.10
CA THR A 40 10.65 -9.55 -0.27
C THR A 40 12.06 -8.99 -0.36
N TYR A 41 12.58 -8.58 0.79
CA TYR A 41 13.92 -8.06 1.00
C TYR A 41 14.92 -9.18 1.30
N GLN A 42 16.23 -8.94 1.17
CA GLN A 42 17.24 -10.01 1.32
C GLN A 42 18.56 -9.60 1.97
N HIS A 43 18.78 -8.30 2.21
CA HIS A 43 19.99 -7.71 2.78
C HIS A 43 19.73 -7.05 4.14
N LYS A 44 18.81 -7.61 4.94
CA LYS A 44 18.42 -7.12 6.28
C LYS A 44 18.05 -5.64 6.27
N GLU A 45 17.30 -5.24 5.25
CA GLU A 45 17.02 -3.85 4.94
C GLU A 45 16.21 -3.19 6.07
N ILE A 46 16.48 -1.91 6.29
CA ILE A 46 15.73 -1.05 7.19
C ILE A 46 15.12 0.06 6.35
N LEU A 47 13.80 0.09 6.25
CA LEU A 47 13.07 1.16 5.59
C LEU A 47 13.00 2.36 6.53
N VAL A 48 13.36 3.55 6.06
CA VAL A 48 13.45 4.77 6.90
C VAL A 48 12.43 5.82 6.46
N SER A 49 12.21 5.95 5.15
CA SER A 49 11.18 6.86 4.64
C SER A 49 10.59 6.32 3.34
N MET A 50 9.34 6.68 3.09
CA MET A 50 8.62 6.33 1.86
C MET A 50 7.76 7.51 1.40
N ASN A 51 7.59 7.63 0.09
CA ASN A 51 6.61 8.54 -0.51
C ASN A 51 5.90 7.85 -1.68
N GLY A 52 4.62 8.15 -1.85
CA GLY A 52 3.74 7.48 -2.82
C GLY A 52 3.15 6.16 -2.31
N GLY A 53 3.31 5.78 -1.04
CA GLY A 53 2.69 4.56 -0.51
C GLY A 53 2.53 4.58 1.01
N VAL A 54 1.84 3.58 1.52
CA VAL A 54 1.74 3.26 2.95
C VAL A 54 2.01 1.78 3.18
N LEU A 55 2.51 1.43 4.36
CA LEU A 55 2.63 0.03 4.78
C LEU A 55 1.22 -0.46 5.12
N THR A 56 0.81 -1.62 4.62
CA THR A 56 -0.56 -2.13 4.84
C THR A 56 -0.72 -2.87 6.16
N GLU A 57 0.39 -3.30 6.74
CA GLU A 57 0.46 -3.83 8.10
C GLU A 57 0.81 -2.67 9.06
N ASP A 58 0.55 -2.85 10.35
CA ASP A 58 0.79 -1.85 11.42
C ASP A 58 2.29 -1.65 11.76
N TYR A 59 3.12 -1.51 10.74
CA TYR A 59 4.54 -1.25 10.84
C TYR A 59 4.82 0.24 10.78
N PHE A 60 5.67 0.70 11.69
CA PHE A 60 6.12 2.09 11.73
C PHE A 60 7.52 2.21 11.15
N LEU A 61 7.77 3.31 10.42
CA LEU A 61 9.12 3.66 9.99
C LEU A 61 9.89 4.31 11.17
N PRO A 62 11.17 3.97 11.39
CA PRO A 62 11.96 3.01 10.61
C PRO A 62 11.58 1.55 10.89
N TYR A 63 11.47 0.75 9.83
CA TYR A 63 11.01 -0.64 9.89
C TYR A 63 12.11 -1.61 9.46
N ASN A 64 12.40 -2.63 10.29
CA ASN A 64 13.35 -3.69 9.98
C ASN A 64 12.65 -4.83 9.23
N THR A 65 13.08 -5.11 8.01
CA THR A 65 12.44 -6.11 7.14
C THR A 65 12.92 -7.54 7.41
N SER A 66 13.92 -7.73 8.28
CA SER A 66 14.59 -9.02 8.50
C SER A 66 13.71 -10.10 9.12
N GLU A 67 12.68 -9.70 9.89
CA GLU A 67 11.80 -10.61 10.61
C GLU A 67 10.55 -10.97 9.78
N ALA A 68 10.29 -10.24 8.69
CA ALA A 68 9.11 -10.42 7.86
C ALA A 68 9.44 -11.16 6.56
N PRO A 69 8.60 -12.11 6.11
CA PRO A 69 8.80 -12.81 4.84
C PRO A 69 8.66 -11.88 3.62
N PHE A 70 7.89 -10.80 3.77
CA PHE A 70 7.68 -9.74 2.80
C PHE A 70 7.20 -8.48 3.52
N VAL A 71 7.29 -7.35 2.83
CA VAL A 71 6.69 -6.09 3.28
C VAL A 71 5.61 -5.70 2.28
N SER A 72 4.47 -5.33 2.80
CA SER A 72 3.28 -5.03 2.04
C SER A 72 3.05 -3.52 1.96
N PHE A 73 2.80 -3.06 0.74
CA PHE A 73 2.61 -1.66 0.41
C PHE A 73 1.28 -1.47 -0.29
N SER A 74 0.57 -0.39 0.00
CA SER A 74 -0.54 0.10 -0.81
C SER A 74 -0.25 1.49 -1.34
N GLY A 75 -0.97 1.85 -2.40
CA GLY A 75 -0.83 3.15 -3.05
C GLY A 75 -1.30 4.30 -2.18
N TYR A 76 -0.56 5.43 -2.23
CA TYR A 76 -0.95 6.71 -1.68
C TYR A 76 -0.68 7.83 -2.70
N PRO A 77 -1.59 8.80 -2.87
CA PRO A 77 -2.87 8.95 -2.18
C PRO A 77 -3.91 7.94 -2.64
N ASP A 78 -3.81 7.39 -3.84
CA ASP A 78 -4.83 6.48 -4.37
C ASP A 78 -4.42 5.01 -4.21
N ALA A 79 -5.33 4.22 -3.66
CA ALA A 79 -5.12 2.78 -3.42
C ALA A 79 -5.56 1.93 -4.62
N ASP A 80 -6.32 2.53 -5.53
CA ASP A 80 -6.79 1.93 -6.77
C ASP A 80 -5.91 2.41 -7.92
N LEU A 81 -5.58 1.51 -8.85
CA LEU A 81 -4.80 1.81 -10.05
C LEU A 81 -5.67 1.58 -11.29
N PRO A 82 -6.21 2.65 -11.92
CA PRO A 82 -7.07 2.54 -13.09
C PRO A 82 -6.32 2.04 -14.32
N THR A 83 -7.07 1.71 -15.36
CA THR A 83 -6.54 1.16 -16.62
C THR A 83 -6.09 2.26 -17.58
N PRO A 84 -5.28 1.93 -18.61
CA PRO A 84 -4.92 2.89 -19.65
C PRO A 84 -6.17 3.36 -20.42
N ILE A 85 -7.19 2.51 -20.53
CA ILE A 85 -8.46 2.81 -21.21
C ILE A 85 -9.24 3.88 -20.45
N ALA A 86 -9.43 3.69 -19.13
CA ALA A 86 -10.17 4.63 -18.29
C ALA A 86 -9.45 5.99 -18.13
N THR A 87 -8.14 6.01 -18.33
CA THR A 87 -7.30 7.19 -18.12
C THR A 87 -6.92 7.91 -19.41
N GLY A 88 -7.33 7.39 -20.58
CA GLY A 88 -6.96 7.95 -21.88
C GLY A 88 -5.47 7.84 -22.19
N GLY A 89 -4.78 6.83 -21.65
CA GLY A 89 -3.35 6.62 -21.83
C GLY A 89 -2.43 7.53 -21.03
N ASP A 90 -2.94 8.19 -19.97
CA ASP A 90 -2.12 9.03 -19.09
C ASP A 90 -1.33 8.19 -18.07
N LEU A 91 -0.03 8.03 -18.33
CA LEU A 91 0.90 7.26 -17.48
C LEU A 91 0.85 7.65 -16.01
N LYS A 92 0.54 8.91 -15.67
CA LYS A 92 0.48 9.35 -14.26
C LYS A 92 -0.72 8.79 -13.51
N LYS A 93 -1.70 8.23 -14.22
CA LYS A 93 -2.93 7.70 -13.65
C LYS A 93 -2.95 6.18 -13.58
N PHE A 94 -2.31 5.47 -14.51
CA PHE A 94 -2.25 3.99 -14.52
C PHE A 94 -0.88 3.41 -14.15
N VAL A 95 0.10 4.26 -13.82
CA VAL A 95 1.37 3.87 -13.19
C VAL A 95 1.48 4.50 -11.81
N HIS A 96 1.77 3.68 -10.81
CA HIS A 96 1.96 4.14 -9.43
C HIS A 96 3.41 3.95 -8.98
N ASN A 97 3.99 5.00 -8.41
CA ASN A 97 5.40 5.01 -7.99
C ASN A 97 5.53 5.15 -6.47
N ILE A 98 6.17 4.16 -5.84
CA ILE A 98 6.51 4.16 -4.42
C ILE A 98 8.02 4.37 -4.30
N THR A 99 8.41 5.54 -3.81
CA THR A 99 9.83 5.87 -3.56
C THR A 99 10.21 5.46 -2.15
N LEU A 100 11.31 4.73 -2.02
CA LEU A 100 11.80 4.14 -0.79
C LEU A 100 13.21 4.65 -0.49
N LYS A 101 13.46 4.95 0.77
CA LYS A 101 14.80 5.23 1.29
C LYS A 101 15.05 4.38 2.52
N GLY A 102 16.22 3.78 2.58
CA GLY A 102 16.55 2.87 3.66
C GLY A 102 18.03 2.59 3.78
N THR A 103 18.34 1.63 4.64
CA THR A 103 19.66 1.05 4.83
C THR A 103 19.64 -0.42 4.46
N MET A 104 20.68 -0.91 3.81
CA MET A 104 20.90 -2.33 3.54
C MET A 104 22.26 -2.75 4.10
N PHE A 105 22.43 -4.05 4.37
CA PHE A 105 23.65 -4.60 4.95
C PHE A 105 24.24 -5.67 4.05
N GLY A 106 25.57 -5.64 3.93
CA GLY A 106 26.28 -6.58 3.08
C GLY A 106 26.23 -6.14 1.62
N TRP A 107 27.35 -6.33 0.92
CA TRP A 107 27.46 -5.95 -0.48
C TRP A 107 27.30 -7.17 -1.37
N VAL A 108 26.08 -7.38 -1.89
CA VAL A 108 25.76 -8.07 -3.15
C VAL A 108 24.39 -7.50 -3.61
N ASN A 109 24.20 -7.25 -4.90
CA ASN A 109 22.94 -6.85 -5.57
C ASN A 109 21.84 -6.12 -4.72
N PRO A 110 21.62 -4.80 -4.84
CA PRO A 110 20.65 -4.05 -4.02
C PRO A 110 19.16 -4.33 -4.31
N LEU A 111 18.87 -5.19 -5.27
CA LEU A 111 17.51 -5.47 -5.70
C LEU A 111 16.78 -6.36 -4.69
N PRO A 112 15.44 -6.29 -4.63
CA PRO A 112 14.65 -7.22 -3.83
C PRO A 112 14.78 -8.66 -4.36
N LYS A 113 14.43 -9.63 -3.52
CA LYS A 113 14.41 -11.06 -3.87
C LYS A 113 13.15 -11.45 -4.64
N LYS A 114 12.01 -10.86 -4.28
CA LYS A 114 10.70 -11.15 -4.91
C LYS A 114 9.81 -9.91 -4.86
N MET A 115 8.99 -9.73 -5.90
CA MET A 115 7.90 -8.75 -5.93
C MET A 115 6.66 -9.48 -6.44
N VAL A 116 5.53 -9.35 -5.76
CA VAL A 116 4.26 -9.93 -6.18
C VAL A 116 3.09 -9.03 -5.78
N LEU A 117 1.94 -9.20 -6.43
CA LEU A 117 0.68 -8.66 -5.92
C LEU A 117 0.19 -9.57 -4.77
N GLY A 118 -0.35 -8.96 -3.72
CA GLY A 118 -0.95 -9.66 -2.58
C GLY A 118 -2.36 -10.19 -2.86
N ASP A 119 -2.87 -9.99 -4.07
CA ASP A 119 -4.15 -10.52 -4.53
C ASP A 119 -3.96 -11.93 -5.14
N PRO A 120 -4.58 -12.99 -4.59
CA PRO A 120 -4.43 -14.36 -5.08
C PRO A 120 -4.98 -14.57 -6.49
N HIS A 121 -5.77 -13.64 -7.02
CA HIS A 121 -6.26 -13.70 -8.41
C HIS A 121 -5.19 -13.29 -9.43
N TRP A 122 -3.99 -12.89 -8.98
CA TRP A 122 -2.89 -12.48 -9.85
C TRP A 122 -1.66 -13.37 -9.62
N ASP A 123 -1.24 -14.06 -10.67
CA ASP A 123 -0.04 -14.87 -10.68
C ASP A 123 1.13 -14.07 -11.27
N CYS A 124 2.12 -13.78 -10.42
CA CYS A 124 3.33 -13.06 -10.81
C CYS A 124 4.46 -14.03 -11.18
N SER A 125 5.05 -13.81 -12.35
CA SER A 125 6.18 -14.60 -12.86
C SER A 125 7.47 -14.34 -12.07
N ASN A 126 8.48 -15.17 -12.30
CA ASN A 126 9.82 -14.93 -11.76
C ASN A 126 10.38 -13.60 -12.25
N MET A 127 11.16 -12.98 -11.37
CA MET A 127 11.71 -11.66 -11.60
C MET A 127 12.74 -11.68 -12.74
N SER A 128 12.57 -10.79 -13.72
CA SER A 128 13.51 -10.58 -14.82
C SER A 128 14.56 -9.55 -14.43
N LEU A 129 15.83 -9.97 -14.46
CA LEU A 129 17.00 -9.12 -14.23
C LEU A 129 17.54 -8.67 -15.58
N TYR A 130 17.59 -7.35 -15.79
CA TYR A 130 18.11 -6.79 -17.03
C TYR A 130 19.59 -6.42 -16.90
N GLY A 131 20.45 -7.17 -17.60
CA GLY A 131 21.90 -6.92 -17.67
C GLY A 131 22.73 -7.64 -16.59
N THR A 132 24.06 -7.48 -16.68
CA THR A 132 25.04 -8.19 -15.83
C THR A 132 25.15 -7.62 -14.42
N PHE A 133 24.79 -6.34 -14.24
CA PHE A 133 24.66 -5.65 -12.94
C PHE A 133 23.32 -4.89 -12.92
N PRO A 134 22.20 -5.60 -12.74
CA PRO A 134 20.88 -5.01 -12.88
C PRO A 134 20.67 -3.94 -11.80
N ASN A 135 20.44 -2.71 -12.23
CA ASN A 135 19.92 -1.61 -11.41
C ASN A 135 18.38 -1.57 -11.42
N PHE A 136 17.78 -2.42 -12.24
CA PHE A 136 16.35 -2.50 -12.47
C PHE A 136 15.93 -3.96 -12.58
N THR A 137 14.74 -4.25 -12.08
CA THR A 137 14.14 -5.57 -12.16
C THR A 137 12.63 -5.45 -12.22
N SER A 138 11.99 -6.40 -12.91
CA SER A 138 10.56 -6.38 -13.15
C SER A 138 9.98 -7.80 -13.05
N THR A 139 8.69 -7.88 -12.76
CA THR A 139 7.90 -9.10 -12.84
C THR A 139 6.61 -8.78 -13.56
N CYS A 140 6.10 -9.73 -14.33
CA CYS A 140 4.79 -9.63 -14.96
C CYS A 140 3.79 -10.44 -14.13
N CYS A 141 2.65 -9.83 -13.79
CA CYS A 141 1.54 -10.50 -13.13
C CYS A 141 0.39 -10.66 -14.12
N LEU A 142 -0.13 -11.88 -14.23
CA LEU A 142 -1.26 -12.22 -15.10
C LEU A 142 -2.43 -12.66 -14.22
N PRO A 143 -3.69 -12.44 -14.63
CA PRO A 143 -4.83 -12.96 -13.91
C PRO A 143 -4.79 -14.49 -13.92
N ASN A 144 -4.98 -15.10 -12.75
CA ASN A 144 -5.03 -16.54 -12.58
C ASN A 144 -6.37 -17.06 -13.13
N SER A 145 -6.31 -17.83 -14.22
CA SER A 145 -7.49 -18.36 -14.91
C SER A 145 -8.35 -19.32 -14.05
N ASN A 146 -7.84 -19.79 -12.91
CA ASN A 146 -8.57 -20.69 -12.03
C ASN A 146 -9.45 -19.95 -10.99
N ASN A 147 -9.22 -18.64 -10.80
CA ASN A 147 -9.95 -17.82 -9.84
C ASN A 147 -10.17 -16.40 -10.40
N LEU A 148 -10.65 -16.25 -11.63
CA LEU A 148 -11.22 -14.93 -11.98
C LEU A 148 -12.44 -14.72 -11.07
N PRO A 149 -12.65 -13.52 -10.49
CA PRO A 149 -13.92 -13.22 -9.86
C PRO A 149 -15.03 -13.58 -10.85
N GLU A 150 -16.00 -14.36 -10.42
CA GLU A 150 -17.07 -14.96 -11.24
C GLU A 150 -17.96 -13.92 -11.95
N GLU A 151 -17.66 -12.63 -11.82
CA GLU A 151 -18.25 -11.52 -12.58
C GLU A 151 -17.52 -11.19 -13.91
N ASP A 152 -16.35 -11.76 -14.18
CA ASP A 152 -15.56 -11.47 -15.39
C ASP A 152 -15.51 -12.64 -16.40
N SER A 153 -16.36 -13.67 -16.25
CA SER A 153 -16.63 -14.60 -17.37
C SER A 153 -17.49 -13.87 -18.41
N ILE A 154 -16.82 -13.21 -19.35
CA ILE A 154 -17.41 -12.56 -20.52
C ILE A 154 -18.15 -13.63 -21.36
N SER A 155 -19.41 -13.89 -21.03
CA SER A 155 -20.40 -14.16 -22.06
C SER A 155 -20.69 -12.81 -22.71
N ASN A 156 -20.40 -12.73 -24.00
CA ASN A 156 -20.62 -11.59 -24.87
C ASN A 156 -21.94 -10.86 -24.57
N GLU A 157 -21.92 -9.53 -24.67
CA GLU A 157 -23.03 -8.58 -24.43
C GLU A 157 -23.23 -8.10 -22.99
N LYS A 158 -22.45 -7.08 -22.60
CA LYS A 158 -23.00 -5.82 -22.09
C LYS A 158 -21.91 -4.76 -22.05
N MET A 159 -22.10 -3.72 -22.86
CA MET A 159 -21.36 -2.47 -22.81
C MET A 159 -21.57 -1.86 -21.42
N TYR A 160 -20.53 -1.94 -20.58
CA TYR A 160 -20.57 -1.47 -19.19
C TYR A 160 -20.53 0.06 -19.17
N ASP A 161 -21.56 0.66 -18.58
CA ASP A 161 -21.71 2.08 -18.32
C ASP A 161 -20.62 2.56 -17.33
N PRO A 162 -19.81 3.60 -17.66
CA PRO A 162 -18.63 3.96 -16.87
C PRO A 162 -18.91 4.81 -15.62
N LEU A 163 -20.16 4.96 -15.19
CA LEU A 163 -20.51 5.82 -14.07
C LEU A 163 -21.26 5.06 -12.96
N ILE A 164 -20.46 4.57 -12.00
CA ILE A 164 -20.86 4.11 -10.67
C ILE A 164 -21.59 2.76 -10.68
N SER A 165 -20.82 1.69 -10.58
CA SER A 165 -21.35 0.41 -10.11
C SER A 165 -21.11 0.24 -8.61
N PRO A 166 -22.05 -0.37 -7.86
CA PRO A 166 -21.89 -0.65 -6.43
C PRO A 166 -20.78 -1.66 -6.11
N SER A 167 -20.01 -2.10 -7.11
CA SER A 167 -18.85 -2.99 -6.96
C SER A 167 -17.55 -2.27 -6.60
N ASP A 168 -17.57 -0.93 -6.41
CA ASP A 168 -16.40 -0.11 -6.08
C ASP A 168 -15.66 -0.49 -4.79
N TYR A 169 -16.21 -1.42 -4.01
CA TYR A 169 -15.55 -2.01 -2.86
C TYR A 169 -15.27 -3.49 -3.15
N ARG A 170 -14.00 -3.90 -3.00
CA ARG A 170 -13.67 -5.33 -2.90
C ARG A 170 -14.59 -5.97 -1.84
N PRO A 171 -15.01 -7.23 -2.03
CA PRO A 171 -15.71 -7.96 -0.98
C PRO A 171 -14.87 -7.87 0.29
N ARG A 172 -15.53 -7.60 1.43
CA ARG A 172 -14.85 -7.50 2.73
C ARG A 172 -14.03 -8.77 2.92
N ASN A 173 -12.71 -8.65 2.97
CA ASN A 173 -11.87 -9.76 3.39
C ASN A 173 -12.29 -10.13 4.81
N THR A 174 -12.68 -11.40 5.00
CA THR A 174 -13.05 -11.93 6.31
C THR A 174 -11.79 -12.11 7.14
N GLY A 175 -11.35 -11.03 7.80
CA GLY A 175 -10.47 -11.11 8.95
C GLY A 175 -11.29 -11.33 10.23
N ASN A 176 -10.61 -11.71 11.33
CA ASN A 176 -11.27 -11.84 12.64
C ASN A 176 -11.88 -10.50 13.08
N ILE A 177 -11.27 -9.38 12.67
CA ILE A 177 -11.80 -8.03 12.84
C ILE A 177 -12.07 -7.42 11.46
N THR A 178 -13.24 -6.82 11.30
CA THR A 178 -13.61 -6.01 10.15
C THR A 178 -13.78 -4.57 10.58
N ILE A 179 -13.06 -3.64 9.95
CA ILE A 179 -13.21 -2.20 10.17
C ILE A 179 -13.80 -1.58 8.91
N SER A 180 -14.91 -0.88 9.03
CA SER A 180 -15.56 -0.15 7.93
C SER A 180 -15.88 1.27 8.36
N TYR A 181 -15.93 2.20 7.41
CA TYR A 181 -16.35 3.57 7.68
C TYR A 181 -17.42 4.00 6.66
N ASP A 182 -18.40 4.76 7.12
CA ASP A 182 -19.46 5.32 6.30
C ASP A 182 -19.60 6.82 6.59
N VAL A 183 -19.75 7.63 5.53
CA VAL A 183 -20.03 9.06 5.69
C VAL A 183 -21.54 9.26 5.81
N LEU A 184 -21.99 9.63 7.00
CA LEU A 184 -23.41 9.80 7.30
C LEU A 184 -23.95 11.15 6.83
N LEU A 185 -23.18 12.21 7.06
CA LEU A 185 -23.57 13.59 6.76
C LEU A 185 -22.36 14.37 6.26
N THR A 186 -22.59 15.25 5.29
CA THR A 186 -21.58 16.17 4.77
C THR A 186 -22.05 17.61 5.01
N TYR A 187 -21.12 18.45 5.45
CA TYR A 187 -21.29 19.89 5.64
C TYR A 187 -20.26 20.62 4.78
N LEU A 188 -20.38 21.95 4.73
CA LEU A 188 -19.37 22.77 4.07
C LEU A 188 -18.05 22.67 4.85
N GLY A 189 -17.06 21.96 4.28
CA GLY A 189 -15.72 21.81 4.85
C GLY A 189 -15.57 20.75 5.95
N SER A 190 -16.61 19.99 6.28
CA SER A 190 -16.50 18.87 7.23
C SER A 190 -17.51 17.76 6.93
N TYR A 191 -17.28 16.58 7.47
CA TYR A 191 -18.21 15.46 7.34
C TYR A 191 -18.23 14.63 8.61
N LEU A 192 -19.35 13.96 8.84
CA LEU A 192 -19.52 13.00 9.93
C LEU A 192 -19.31 11.60 9.36
N ALA A 193 -18.20 10.96 9.73
CA ALA A 193 -17.95 9.56 9.46
C ALA A 193 -18.27 8.70 10.69
N GLN A 194 -19.00 7.61 10.47
CA GLN A 194 -19.17 6.54 11.45
C GLN A 194 -18.19 5.43 11.11
N VAL A 195 -17.35 5.06 12.07
CA VAL A 195 -16.52 3.87 11.96
C VAL A 195 -17.15 2.72 12.73
N THR A 196 -17.32 1.59 12.05
CA THR A 196 -17.85 0.35 12.60
C THR A 196 -16.72 -0.67 12.67
N ILE A 197 -16.47 -1.18 13.88
CA ILE A 197 -15.49 -2.23 14.14
C ILE A 197 -16.27 -3.47 14.58
N GLU A 198 -16.13 -4.55 13.84
CA GLU A 198 -16.83 -5.81 14.07
C GLU A 198 -15.82 -6.93 14.27
N ASN A 199 -15.84 -7.60 15.43
CA ASN A 199 -15.08 -8.82 15.66
C ASN A 199 -16.00 -10.02 15.43
N LYS A 200 -15.69 -10.84 14.41
CA LYS A 200 -16.45 -12.05 14.08
C LYS A 200 -15.89 -13.31 14.75
N ASP A 201 -14.79 -13.19 15.48
CA ASP A 201 -14.21 -14.28 16.26
C ASP A 201 -14.83 -14.35 17.66
N MET A 202 -15.48 -15.47 17.97
CA MET A 202 -16.16 -15.68 19.25
C MET A 202 -15.20 -16.03 20.40
N LEU A 203 -13.96 -16.44 20.11
CA LEU A 203 -13.01 -16.95 21.10
C LEU A 203 -11.88 -15.96 21.42
N MET A 204 -11.58 -15.03 20.50
CA MET A 204 -10.48 -14.10 20.67
C MET A 204 -10.93 -12.77 21.28
N ARG A 205 -10.41 -12.47 22.48
CA ARG A 205 -10.64 -11.20 23.18
C ARG A 205 -9.73 -10.10 22.60
N LEU A 206 -10.33 -9.00 22.14
CA LEU A 206 -9.60 -7.81 21.71
C LEU A 206 -9.41 -6.83 22.87
N ASP A 207 -8.27 -6.92 23.55
CA ASP A 207 -7.89 -5.96 24.58
C ASP A 207 -6.77 -5.04 24.09
N GLY A 208 -6.82 -3.77 24.49
CA GLY A 208 -5.70 -2.83 24.31
C GLY A 208 -5.42 -2.41 22.87
N TRP A 209 -6.37 -2.62 21.95
CA TRP A 209 -6.22 -2.21 20.55
C TRP A 209 -6.09 -0.70 20.42
N GLN A 210 -5.24 -0.26 19.48
CA GLN A 210 -5.06 1.14 19.11
C GLN A 210 -5.26 1.25 17.60
N LEU A 211 -6.01 2.25 17.16
CA LEU A 211 -6.20 2.55 15.73
C LEU A 211 -5.55 3.87 15.39
N SER A 212 -4.91 3.91 14.23
CA SER A 212 -4.39 5.13 13.61
C SER A 212 -4.95 5.26 12.20
N TRP A 213 -5.15 6.50 11.76
CA TRP A 213 -5.74 6.82 10.47
C TRP A 213 -4.84 7.84 9.79
N LYS A 214 -4.69 7.72 8.47
CA LYS A 214 -4.05 8.75 7.65
C LYS A 214 -5.00 9.17 6.54
N TRP A 215 -5.52 10.38 6.65
CA TRP A 215 -6.49 10.92 5.71
C TRP A 215 -5.82 11.45 4.44
N LYS A 216 -6.38 11.12 3.28
CA LYS A 216 -5.78 11.42 1.96
C LYS A 216 -5.70 12.92 1.62
N ARG A 217 -6.60 13.74 2.18
CA ARG A 217 -6.74 15.17 1.83
C ARG A 217 -6.26 16.11 2.92
N SER A 218 -5.34 15.65 3.77
CA SER A 218 -4.95 16.40 4.97
C SER A 218 -6.20 16.71 5.80
N GLU A 219 -7.01 15.71 6.10
CA GLU A 219 -8.19 15.89 6.98
C GLU A 219 -7.76 15.66 8.43
N PHE A 220 -8.54 16.17 9.38
CA PHE A 220 -8.30 15.97 10.81
C PHE A 220 -9.59 15.61 11.53
N ILE A 221 -9.46 14.92 12.66
CA ILE A 221 -10.59 14.57 13.50
C ILE A 221 -10.86 15.75 14.43
N TYR A 222 -11.92 16.51 14.15
CA TYR A 222 -12.35 17.62 15.00
C TYR A 222 -13.00 17.13 16.30
N GLN A 223 -13.80 16.07 16.23
CA GLN A 223 -14.49 15.49 17.38
C GLN A 223 -14.61 13.97 17.20
N ILE A 224 -14.40 13.22 18.28
CA ILE A 224 -14.67 11.78 18.34
C ILE A 224 -15.78 11.49 19.37
N LYS A 225 -16.65 10.54 19.06
CA LYS A 225 -17.68 10.02 19.98
C LYS A 225 -17.61 8.49 19.94
N GLY A 226 -17.71 7.85 21.10
CA GLY A 226 -17.68 6.38 21.21
C GLY A 226 -16.28 5.75 21.23
N ALA A 227 -15.21 6.54 21.19
CA ALA A 227 -13.82 6.08 21.35
C ALA A 227 -12.97 7.17 22.03
N TYR A 228 -11.81 6.78 22.55
CA TYR A 228 -10.84 7.70 23.17
C TYR A 228 -9.58 7.79 22.31
N THR A 229 -9.10 9.02 22.07
CA THR A 229 -7.84 9.24 21.36
C THR A 229 -6.66 9.19 22.33
N THR A 230 -5.63 8.43 22.00
CA THR A 230 -4.38 8.37 22.77
C THR A 230 -3.49 9.59 22.55
N VAL A 231 -3.59 10.21 21.36
CA VAL A 231 -2.84 11.42 20.98
C VAL A 231 -3.84 12.56 20.78
N THR A 232 -3.61 13.67 21.48
CA THR A 232 -4.37 14.92 21.32
C THR A 232 -3.39 16.06 21.08
N GLY A 233 -3.51 16.76 19.95
CA GLY A 233 -2.67 17.91 19.65
C GLY A 233 -3.30 18.80 18.58
N SER A 234 -3.43 20.09 18.88
CA SER A 234 -4.01 21.08 17.95
C SER A 234 -2.98 21.72 17.02
N SER A 235 -1.68 21.50 17.25
CA SER A 235 -0.59 22.14 16.50
C SER A 235 -0.62 21.77 15.01
N GLU A 236 -0.79 20.50 14.67
CA GLU A 236 -0.89 20.06 13.27
C GLU A 236 -2.15 20.58 12.59
N CYS A 237 -3.23 20.79 13.34
CA CYS A 237 -4.45 21.43 12.82
C CYS A 237 -4.25 22.93 12.57
N LEU A 238 -3.65 23.65 13.52
CA LEU A 238 -3.47 25.11 13.46
C LEU A 238 -2.38 25.53 12.48
N PHE A 239 -1.28 24.78 12.40
CA PHE A 239 -0.11 25.12 11.57
C PHE A 239 0.02 24.24 10.33
N GLY A 240 -0.88 23.27 10.13
CA GLY A 240 -0.94 22.43 8.94
C GLY A 240 -1.60 23.14 7.74
N PRO A 241 -1.64 22.49 6.56
CA PRO A 241 -2.32 23.01 5.37
C PRO A 241 -3.81 23.40 5.59
N GLN A 242 -4.45 22.90 6.63
CA GLN A 242 -5.85 23.08 7.00
C GLN A 242 -6.07 24.38 7.77
N GLY A 243 -5.10 24.81 8.57
CA GLY A 243 -5.14 26.11 9.27
C GLY A 243 -4.92 27.32 8.35
N LYS A 244 -4.72 27.09 7.05
CA LYS A 244 -4.58 28.13 6.02
C LYS A 244 -5.91 28.55 5.39
N TYR A 245 -7.02 27.91 5.77
CA TYR A 245 -8.37 28.14 5.22
C TYR A 245 -9.37 28.45 6.33
#